data_AF-A0A6J7C5U6-F1
#
_entry.id   AF-A0A6J7C5U6-F1
#
_cell.length_a   1.000
_cell.length_b   1.000
_cell.length_c   1.000
_cell.angle_alpha   90.00
_cell.angle_beta   90.00
_cell.angle_gamma   90.00
#
_symmetry.space_group_name_H-M   'P 1'
#
loop_
_entity.id
_entity.type
_entity.pdbx_description
1 polymer ?
#
loop_
_entity_poly.entity_id
_entity_poly.type
_entity_poly.pdbx_seq_one_letter_code
_entity_poly.pdbx_strand_id
1 'polypeptide(L)' 'MITGPWEVAHSPADQLELDLLLDKISAAGIDSLSKTEKARLNELSKKLRGR' A
#
# COMPACT_ATOMS: atom_id res chain seq x y z
N MET A 1 15.11 4.98 9.85
CA MET A 1 13.72 4.47 9.79
C MET A 1 12.85 5.64 9.40
N ILE A 2 12.55 5.77 8.11
CA ILE A 2 11.71 6.85 7.60
C ILE A 2 10.27 6.41 7.85
N THR A 3 9.71 6.85 8.97
CA THR A 3 8.27 6.77 9.20
C THR A 3 7.59 7.67 8.16
N GLY A 4 6.96 7.07 7.16
CA GLY A 4 6.12 7.79 6.21
C GLY A 4 4.84 8.31 6.86
N PRO A 5 4.11 9.26 6.24
CA PRO A 5 2.89 9.90 6.77
C PRO A 5 1.67 8.96 6.92
N TRP A 6 1.90 7.65 6.89
CA TRP A 6 0.92 6.58 6.81
C TRP A 6 0.76 5.78 8.11
N GLU A 7 1.47 6.15 9.18
CA GLU A 7 1.39 5.50 10.51
C GLU A 7 0.03 5.71 11.23
N VAL A 8 -0.88 6.48 10.65
CA VAL A 8 -2.19 6.75 11.26
C VAL A 8 -3.17 5.58 11.04
N ALA A 9 -3.13 4.63 11.98
CA ALA A 9 -4.18 3.65 12.27
C ALA A 9 -4.45 2.60 11.20
N HIS A 10 -3.56 1.61 11.09
CA HIS A 10 -3.87 0.40 10.34
C HIS A 10 -3.39 -0.85 11.08
N SER A 11 -4.05 -1.98 10.84
CA SER A 11 -3.60 -3.25 11.38
C SER A 11 -2.22 -3.56 10.84
N PRO A 12 -1.32 -4.17 11.63
CA PRO A 12 0.04 -4.50 11.17
C PRO A 12 0.05 -5.37 9.91
N ALA A 13 -0.99 -6.18 9.70
CA ALA A 13 -1.17 -6.98 8.49
C ALA A 13 -1.41 -6.12 7.24
N ASP A 14 -2.24 -5.08 7.35
CA ASP A 14 -2.56 -4.22 6.22
C ASP A 14 -1.38 -3.28 5.85
N GLN A 15 -0.57 -2.87 6.84
CA GLN A 15 0.69 -2.15 6.59
C GLN A 15 1.70 -3.02 5.84
N LEU A 16 1.83 -4.29 6.24
CA LEU A 16 2.72 -5.24 5.59
C LEU A 16 2.29 -5.51 4.13
N GLU A 17 0.98 -5.66 3.87
CA GLU A 17 0.44 -5.82 2.52
C GLU A 17 0.71 -4.56 1.67
N LEU A 18 0.53 -3.36 2.24
CA LEU A 18 0.85 -2.10 1.56
C LEU A 18 2.34 -2.00 1.22
N ASP A 19 3.23 -2.33 2.16
CA ASP A 19 4.68 -2.28 1.99
C ASP A 19 5.15 -3.23 0.86
N LEU A 20 4.64 -4.46 0.84
CA LEU A 20 4.92 -5.43 -0.22
C LEU A 20 4.45 -4.94 -1.60
N LEU A 21 3.26 -4.33 -1.66
CA LEU A 21 2.75 -3.75 -2.91
C LEU A 21 3.62 -2.57 -3.37
N LEU A 22 4.04 -1.71 -2.44
CA LEU A 22 4.91 -0.56 -2.74
C LEU A 22 6.30 -0.99 -3.18
N ASP A 23 6.90 -1.99 -2.54
CA ASP A 23 8.19 -2.56 -2.94
C ASP A 23 8.13 -3.11 -4.37
N LYS A 24 7.08 -3.87 -4.69
CA LYS A 24 6.87 -4.41 -6.04
C LYS A 24 6.68 -3.31 -7.09
N ILE A 25 5.94 -2.24 -6.77
CA ILE A 25 5.79 -1.07 -7.65
C ILE A 25 7.14 -0.37 -7.82
N SER A 26 7.91 -0.22 -6.74
CA SER A 26 9.24 0.41 -6.77
C SER A 26 10.20 -0.37 -7.67
N ALA A 27 10.16 -1.71 -7.60
CA ALA A 27 11.04 -2.59 -8.36
C ALA A 27 10.66 -2.72 -9.84
N ALA A 28 9.37 -2.79 -10.16
CA ALA A 28 8.90 -3.17 -11.51
C ALA A 28 7.84 -2.25 -12.11
N GLY A 29 7.48 -1.16 -11.42
CA GLY A 29 6.43 -0.24 -11.82
C GLY A 29 5.01 -0.72 -11.46
N ILE A 30 4.05 0.20 -11.58
CA ILE A 30 2.62 -0.04 -11.29
C ILE A 30 2.01 -1.12 -12.18
N ASP A 31 2.58 -1.34 -13.37
CA ASP A 31 2.14 -2.31 -14.37
C ASP A 31 2.38 -3.77 -13.93
N SER A 32 3.34 -3.97 -13.02
CA SER A 32 3.65 -5.27 -12.41
C SER A 32 2.55 -5.78 -11.47
N LEU A 33 1.66 -4.89 -11.03
CA LEU A 33 0.53 -5.26 -10.18
C LEU A 33 -0.63 -5.84 -10.98
N SER A 34 -1.15 -6.97 -10.50
CA SER A 34 -2.37 -7.59 -10.99
C SER A 34 -3.59 -6.73 -10.67
N LYS A 35 -4.72 -6.97 -11.36
CA LYS A 35 -5.99 -6.26 -11.09
C LYS A 35 -6.39 -6.31 -9.62
N THR A 36 -6.23 -7.46 -8.97
CA THR A 36 -6.52 -7.66 -7.55
C THR A 36 -5.61 -6.83 -6.65
N GLU A 37 -4.31 -6.80 -6.94
CA GLU A 37 -3.31 -6.03 -6.19
C GLU A 37 -3.56 -4.52 -6.33
N LYS A 38 -3.91 -4.06 -7.54
CA LYS A 38 -4.31 -2.66 -7.79
C LYS A 38 -5.58 -2.31 -7.01
N ALA A 39 -6.56 -3.20 -6.95
CA ALA A 39 -7.77 -3.00 -6.15
C ALA A 39 -7.43 -2.91 -4.65
N ARG A 40 -6.58 -3.81 -4.14
CA ARG A 40 -6.08 -3.78 -2.76
C ARG A 40 -5.37 -2.46 -2.46
N LEU A 41 -4.42 -2.05 -3.29
CA LEU A 41 -3.71 -0.78 -3.14
C LEU A 41 -4.67 0.41 -3.10
N ASN A 42 -5.71 0.41 -3.95
CA ASN A 42 -6.71 1.47 -3.98
C ASN A 42 -7.54 1.51 -2.70
N GLU A 43 -7.98 0.36 -2.19
CA GLU A 43 -8.70 0.26 -0.92
C GLU A 43 -7.83 0.70 0.27
N LEU A 44 -6.58 0.25 0.32
CA LEU A 44 -5.60 0.67 1.33
C LEU A 44 -5.34 2.19 1.24
N SER A 45 -5.22 2.74 0.03
CA SER A 45 -5.03 4.17 -0.22
C SER A 45 -6.24 5.02 0.16
N LYS A 46 -7.47 4.54 -0.12
CA LYS A 46 -8.71 5.22 0.29
C LYS A 46 -8.85 5.30 1.80
N LYS A 47 -8.60 4.19 2.51
CA LYS A 47 -8.61 4.17 3.98
C LYS A 47 -7.66 5.21 4.58
N LEU A 48 -6.54 5.42 3.90
CA LEU A 48 -5.43 6.27 4.32
C LEU A 48 -5.61 7.75 3.95
N ARG A 49 -6.30 8.06 2.84
CA ARG A 49 -6.69 9.43 2.45
C ARG A 49 -8.02 9.89 3.04
N GLY A 50 -8.84 8.98 3.55
CA GLY A 50 -10.20 9.23 4.05
C GLY A 50 -10.27 9.76 5.48
N ARG A 51 -9.19 10.40 5.97
CA ARG A 51 -9.14 11.01 7.31
C ARG A 51 -8.94 12.52 7.21
#